data_AF-A0A353T1Z1-F1
#
_entry.id   AF-A0A353T1Z1-F1
#
_cell.length_a   1.000
_cell.length_b   1.000
_cell.length_c   1.000
_cell.angle_alpha   90.00
_cell.angle_beta   90.00
_cell.angle_gamma   90.00
#
_symmetry.space_group_name_H-M   'P 1'
#
loop_
_entity.id
_entity.type
_entity.pdbx_description
1 polymer ?
#
loop_
_entity_poly.entity_id
_entity_poly.type
_entity_poly.pdbx_seq_one_letter_code
_entity_poly.pdbx_strand_id
1 'polypeptide(L)' 'MGSMLEMQMGRAIQILSRRNGITEVLLETDHPVRKAINYDRMTGKVSVGDMLYLNTTAASLGLGT' A
#
# COMPACT_ATOMS: atom_id res chain seq x y z
N MET A 1 -20.04 5.17 15.32
CA MET A 1 -18.94 6.11 15.03
C MET A 1 -18.44 5.80 13.63
N GLY A 2 -18.56 6.73 12.69
CA GLY A 2 -18.11 6.50 11.31
C GLY A 2 -16.60 6.29 11.28
N SER A 3 -16.13 5.19 10.72
CA SER A 3 -14.70 4.91 10.65
C SER A 3 -14.04 5.88 9.66
N MET A 4 -13.21 6.76 10.20
CA MET A 4 -12.30 7.60 9.42
C MET A 4 -11.24 6.70 8.75
N LEU A 5 -10.74 7.12 7.58
CA LEU A 5 -9.67 6.40 6.91
C LEU A 5 -8.41 6.38 7.78
N GLU A 6 -7.86 5.20 8.01
CA GLU A 6 -6.55 5.04 8.62
C GLU A 6 -5.46 5.18 7.55
N MET A 7 -4.49 6.05 7.84
CA MET A 7 -3.36 6.30 6.95
C MET A 7 -2.04 6.18 7.70
N GLN A 8 -1.09 5.48 7.09
CA GLN A 8 0.29 5.36 7.60
C GLN A 8 1.29 5.61 6.48
N MET A 9 2.56 5.86 6.83
CA MET A 9 3.64 5.94 5.85
C MET A 9 4.43 4.64 5.81
N GLY A 10 4.98 4.33 4.64
CA GLY A 10 5.90 3.21 4.47
C GLY A 10 6.82 3.42 3.26
N ARG A 11 7.91 2.67 3.23
CA ARG A 11 8.89 2.71 2.15
C ARG A 11 8.73 1.50 1.24
N ALA A 12 8.65 1.70 -0.07
CA ALA A 12 8.68 0.60 -1.03
C ALA A 12 10.06 -0.07 -1.02
N ILE A 13 10.12 -1.35 -0.66
CA ILE A 13 11.38 -2.12 -0.62
C ILE A 13 11.49 -3.13 -1.77
N GLN A 14 10.37 -3.56 -2.35
CA GLN A 14 10.38 -4.46 -3.51
C GLN A 14 9.10 -4.31 -4.33
N ILE A 15 9.23 -4.29 -5.66
CA ILE A 15 8.09 -4.47 -6.56
C ILE A 15 7.88 -5.98 -6.77
N LEU A 16 6.73 -6.49 -6.35
CA LEU A 16 6.40 -7.91 -6.43
C LEU A 16 5.88 -8.27 -7.82
N SER A 17 5.06 -7.40 -8.41
CA SER A 17 4.54 -7.59 -9.76
C SER A 17 4.01 -6.29 -10.36
N ARG A 18 3.89 -6.26 -11.69
CA ARG A 18 3.22 -5.19 -12.44
C ARG A 18 2.25 -5.82 -13.43
N ARG A 19 0.99 -5.41 -13.39
CA ARG A 19 -0.08 -5.93 -14.24
C ARG A 19 -1.03 -4.81 -14.62
N ASN A 20 -1.16 -4.50 -15.90
CA ASN A 20 -2.10 -3.54 -16.50
C ASN A 20 -2.64 -2.43 -15.55
N GLY A 21 -1.78 -1.50 -15.13
CA GLY A 21 -2.15 -0.36 -14.28
C GLY A 21 -2.27 -0.66 -12.78
N ILE A 22 -1.83 -1.84 -12.34
CA ILE A 22 -1.71 -2.26 -10.95
C ILE A 22 -0.26 -2.67 -10.69
N THR A 23 0.31 -2.17 -9.59
CA THR A 23 1.61 -2.59 -9.08
C THR A 23 1.46 -3.16 -7.68
N GLU A 24 1.95 -4.38 -7.47
CA GLU A 24 2.06 -4.97 -6.12
C GLU A 24 3.43 -4.62 -5.54
N VAL A 25 3.43 -4.10 -4.31
CA VAL A 25 4.62 -3.61 -3.62
C VAL A 25 4.73 -4.23 -2.24
N LEU A 26 5.95 -4.59 -1.85
CA LEU A 26 6.32 -4.91 -0.48
C LEU A 26 6.89 -3.66 0.18
N LEU A 27 6.46 -3.41 1.40
CA LEU A 27 6.75 -2.21 2.17
C LEU A 27 7.54 -2.52 3.43
N GLU A 28 8.44 -1.60 3.78
CA GLU A 28 8.92 -1.42 5.14
C GLU A 28 8.01 -0.40 5.84
N THR A 29 7.31 -0.86 6.88
CA THR A 29 6.33 -0.08 7.64
C THR A 29 6.11 -0.73 9.01
N ASP A 30 5.59 0.04 9.96
CA ASP A 30 5.21 -0.41 11.30
C ASP A 30 3.90 -1.22 11.30
N HIS A 31 3.14 -1.17 10.20
CA HIS A 31 1.93 -1.98 10.05
C HIS A 31 2.26 -3.48 9.90
N PRO A 32 1.50 -4.40 10.52
CA PRO A 32 1.73 -5.85 10.38
C PRO A 32 1.55 -6.35 8.94
N VAL A 33 0.64 -5.74 8.17
CA VAL A 33 0.45 -6.03 6.74
C VAL A 33 1.41 -5.17 5.92
N ARG A 34 2.32 -5.83 5.20
CA ARG A 34 3.42 -5.19 4.44
C ARG A 34 3.25 -5.25 2.92
N LYS A 35 2.28 -6.01 2.41
CA LYS A 35 1.97 -6.05 0.98
C LYS A 35 0.90 -5.01 0.68
N ALA A 36 1.09 -4.25 -0.38
CA ALA A 36 0.10 -3.28 -0.84
C ALA A 36 -0.09 -3.35 -2.35
N ILE A 37 -1.23 -2.81 -2.78
CA ILE A 37 -1.63 -2.66 -4.17
C ILE A 37 -1.63 -1.17 -4.49
N ASN A 38 -0.85 -0.77 -5.47
CA ASN A 38 -0.88 0.56 -6.07
C ASN A 38 -1.70 0.51 -7.36
N TYR A 39 -2.73 1.36 -7.45
CA TYR A 39 -3.47 1.57 -8.69
C TYR A 39 -2.80 2.68 -9.49
N ASP A 40 -1.90 2.31 -10.41
CA ASP A 40 -1.02 3.23 -11.13
C ASP A 40 -1.77 4.37 -11.84
N ARG A 41 -3.02 4.12 -12.27
CA ARG A 41 -3.85 5.13 -12.95
C ARG A 41 -4.38 6.22 -12.02
N MET A 42 -4.37 5.98 -10.71
CA MET A 42 -4.85 6.91 -9.70
C MET A 42 -3.69 7.67 -9.05
N THR A 43 -2.61 6.97 -8.72
CA THR A 43 -1.51 7.49 -7.88
C THR A 43 -0.19 7.62 -8.64
N GLY A 44 -0.12 7.17 -9.89
CA GLY A 44 1.11 7.09 -10.65
C GLY A 44 1.91 5.82 -10.38
N LYS A 45 3.04 5.68 -11.07
CA LYS A 45 3.93 4.51 -10.92
C LYS A 45 4.73 4.61 -9.63
N VAL A 46 4.93 3.46 -8.99
CA VAL A 46 5.78 3.30 -7.81
C VAL A 46 7.13 2.66 -8.15
N SER A 47 8.18 3.12 -7.49
CA SER A 47 9.56 2.61 -7.57
C SER A 47 10.05 2.17 -6.19
N VAL A 48 11.05 1.27 -6.17
CA VAL A 48 11.73 0.92 -4.92
C VAL A 48 12.44 2.16 -4.37
N GLY A 49 12.30 2.39 -3.07
CA GLY A 49 12.83 3.56 -2.36
C GLY A 49 11.81 4.67 -2.13
N ASP A 50 10.69 4.67 -2.83
CA ASP A 50 9.64 5.67 -2.67
C ASP A 50 9.03 5.63 -1.26
N MET A 51 8.78 6.80 -0.69
CA MET A 51 7.97 6.96 0.52
C MET A 51 6.52 7.15 0.11
N LEU A 52 5.63 6.33 0.66
CA LEU A 52 4.23 6.24 0.25
C LEU A 52 3.31 6.49 1.44
N TYR A 53 2.19 7.17 1.18
CA TYR A 53 1.03 7.14 2.06
C TYR A 53 0.21 5.88 1.75
N LEU A 54 -0.15 5.13 2.79
CA LEU A 54 -0.83 3.86 2.73
C LEU A 54 -2.20 4.02 3.36
N ASN A 55 -3.25 3.55 2.66
CA ASN A 55 -4.54 3.33 3.29
C ASN A 55 -4.51 1.95 3.96
N THR A 56 -4.47 1.92 5.29
CA THR A 56 -4.39 0.68 6.08
C THR A 56 -5.75 0.25 6.62
N THR A 57 -6.80 1.08 6.47
CA THR A 57 -8.15 0.84 7.04
C THR A 57 -8.66 -0.59 6.84
N ALA A 58 -8.60 -1.11 5.61
CA ALA A 58 -9.10 -2.46 5.31
C ALA A 58 -8.26 -3.55 6.00
N ALA A 59 -6.94 -3.35 6.10
CA ALA A 59 -6.04 -4.27 6.77
C ALA A 59 -6.26 -4.24 8.30
N SER A 60 -6.43 -3.06 8.89
CA SER A 60 -6.73 -2.89 10.32
C SER A 60 -8.08 -3.47 10.72
N LEU A 61 -9.07 -3.41 9.83
CA LEU A 61 -10.39 -4.02 10.03
C LEU A 61 -10.42 -5.54 9.73
N GLY A 62 -9.31 -6.14 9.30
CA GLY A 62 -9.26 -7.56 8.92
C GLY A 62 -10.12 -7.90 7.71
N LEU A 63 -10.36 -6.94 6.82
CA LEU A 63 -11.19 -7.09 5.60
C LEU A 63 -10.36 -7.54 4.38
N GLY A 64 -9.09 -7.90 4.60
CA GLY A 64 -8.16 -8.36 3.58
C GLY A 64 -7.02 -9.17 4.18
N THR A 65 -6.10 -9.64 3.33
CA THR A 65 -4.99 -10.55 3.66
C THR A 65 -3.64 -10.00 3.22
#